data_AF-R6ZHH4-F1
#
_entry.id   AF-R6ZHH4-F1
#
_cell.length_a   1.000
_cell.length_b   1.000
_cell.length_c   1.000
_cell.angle_alpha   90.00
_cell.angle_beta   90.00
_cell.angle_gamma   90.00
#
_symmetry.space_group_name_H-M   'P 1'
#
loop_
_entity.id
_entity.type
_entity.pdbx_description
1 polymer ?
#
loop_
_entity_poly.entity_id
_entity_poly.type
_entity_poly.pdbx_seq_one_letter_code
_entity_poly.pdbx_strand_id
1 'polypeptide(L)'
;MKKLGIETLSERRITEVSGGQLQRACICRSMINHPGILFADEPTGALNQGAAKEVMDAFCRLNEEGTTILLVTHDSRVAGRCGRSCYLLDGQIRGEYTVKKGRRKEEQVKDWLSGMAGRRFLTFYFRKGILNDNYFCRKMRKGLRYYIADPHFYHAAMNDQMDCRGFGSMEEMNAYMLNRWNHKVRNNDDVVILGDLSFGNAEQTNDLLAKLKGRLYLIEGNHDGILSSRKVNRERFQWIKPYEELSDQKRKVILCHYPIMCYKGQYLLDHQGNPKVYMLYGHVHDTMDQRLLERFQEETRQTVTLDREGQERKIPCNMINCFCRYSDYEPLTLDEWILCDQKRRERKLL
;
A
#
# COMPACT_ATOMS: atom_id res chain seq x y z
N MET A 1 -32.02 7.84 -13.44
CA MET A 1 -33.06 8.22 -12.46
C MET A 1 -34.23 7.23 -12.41
N LYS A 2 -34.91 6.93 -13.54
CA LYS A 2 -36.03 5.96 -13.60
C LYS A 2 -35.74 4.59 -12.96
N LYS A 3 -34.59 3.98 -13.27
CA LYS A 3 -34.14 2.71 -12.67
C LYS A 3 -34.08 2.69 -11.13
N LEU A 4 -33.84 3.85 -10.53
CA LEU A 4 -33.67 4.01 -9.08
C LEU A 4 -34.91 4.61 -8.41
N GLY A 5 -36.02 4.78 -9.15
CA GLY A 5 -37.28 5.28 -8.60
C GLY A 5 -37.19 6.73 -8.09
N ILE A 6 -36.32 7.55 -8.68
CA ILE A 6 -36.09 8.95 -8.27
C ILE A 6 -36.36 9.96 -9.39
N GLU A 7 -37.04 9.54 -10.46
CA GLU A 7 -37.36 10.40 -11.61
C GLU A 7 -38.19 11.63 -11.21
N THR A 8 -39.18 11.44 -10.34
CA THR A 8 -40.06 12.50 -9.84
C THR A 8 -39.37 13.53 -8.92
N LEU A 9 -38.06 13.36 -8.67
CA LEU A 9 -37.28 14.20 -7.77
C LEU A 9 -36.35 15.17 -8.54
N SER A 10 -36.36 15.18 -9.88
CA SER A 10 -35.42 15.98 -10.68
C SER A 10 -35.41 17.47 -10.36
N GLU A 11 -36.59 18.03 -10.10
CA GLU A 11 -36.77 19.46 -9.82
C GLU A 11 -36.72 19.80 -8.32
N ARG A 12 -36.59 18.80 -7.43
CA ARG A 12 -36.59 19.02 -5.98
C ARG A 12 -35.20 19.41 -5.49
N ARG A 13 -35.15 20.33 -4.53
CA ARG A 13 -33.90 20.70 -3.84
C ARG A 13 -33.44 19.56 -2.93
N ILE A 14 -32.14 19.54 -2.63
CA ILE A 14 -31.54 18.53 -1.73
C ILE A 14 -32.18 18.48 -0.34
N THR A 15 -32.77 19.59 0.12
CA THR A 15 -33.46 19.72 1.41
C THR A 15 -34.91 19.21 1.38
N GLU A 16 -35.43 18.85 0.21
CA GLU A 16 -36.84 18.48 -0.01
C GLU A 16 -37.02 16.98 -0.30
N VAL A 17 -35.97 16.19 -0.05
CA VAL A 17 -35.90 14.76 -0.31
C VAL A 17 -35.36 14.01 0.90
N SER A 18 -35.83 12.79 1.11
CA SER A 18 -35.36 11.93 2.20
C SER A 18 -33.93 11.46 1.99
N GLY A 19 -33.23 11.09 3.07
CA GLY A 19 -31.88 10.53 3.00
C GLY A 19 -31.77 9.29 2.09
N GLY A 20 -32.79 8.44 2.06
CA GLY A 20 -32.83 7.27 1.17
C GLY A 20 -32.92 7.66 -0.31
N GLN A 21 -33.70 8.70 -0.62
CA GLN A 21 -33.79 9.26 -1.98
C GLN A 21 -32.46 9.91 -2.40
N LEU A 22 -31.80 10.64 -1.49
CA LEU A 22 -30.47 11.21 -1.73
C LEU A 22 -29.43 10.12 -2.00
N GLN A 23 -29.42 9.03 -1.23
CA GLN A 23 -28.52 7.91 -1.48
C GLN A 23 -28.76 7.27 -2.84
N ARG A 24 -30.01 7.08 -3.25
CA ARG A 24 -30.33 6.61 -4.61
C ARG A 24 -29.92 7.62 -5.70
N ALA A 25 -30.00 8.93 -5.43
CA ALA A 25 -29.46 9.95 -6.33
C ALA A 25 -27.94 9.87 -6.44
N CYS A 26 -27.22 9.65 -5.34
CA CYS A 26 -25.77 9.39 -5.34
C CYS A 26 -25.42 8.14 -6.15
N ILE A 27 -26.14 7.03 -5.95
CA ILE A 27 -25.98 5.82 -6.77
C ILE A 27 -26.22 6.14 -8.24
N CYS A 28 -27.27 6.91 -8.56
CA CYS A 28 -27.57 7.32 -9.93
C CYS A 28 -26.41 8.09 -10.55
N ARG A 29 -25.84 9.04 -9.82
CA ARG A 29 -24.69 9.84 -10.26
C ARG A 29 -23.48 8.97 -10.51
N SER A 30 -23.16 8.06 -9.60
CA SER A 30 -22.02 7.14 -9.74
C SER A 30 -22.16 6.19 -10.93
N MET A 31 -23.38 5.91 -11.37
CA MET A 31 -23.67 5.02 -12.50
C MET A 31 -23.64 5.69 -13.88
N ILE A 32 -23.48 7.02 -13.97
CA ILE A 32 -23.53 7.78 -15.25
C ILE A 32 -22.54 7.22 -16.29
N ASN A 33 -21.33 6.83 -15.86
CA ASN A 33 -20.28 6.34 -16.74
C ASN A 33 -20.25 4.81 -16.87
N HIS A 34 -21.33 4.11 -16.50
CA HIS A 34 -21.42 2.65 -16.55
C HIS A 34 -20.21 1.93 -15.92
N PRO A 35 -19.87 2.21 -14.65
CA PRO A 35 -18.65 1.67 -14.06
C PRO A 35 -18.72 0.14 -13.94
N GLY A 36 -17.58 -0.52 -14.18
CA GLY A 36 -17.44 -1.96 -13.93
C GLY A 36 -17.47 -2.32 -12.43
N ILE A 37 -17.13 -1.36 -11.57
CA ILE A 37 -17.16 -1.49 -10.11
C ILE A 37 -17.64 -0.19 -9.45
N LEU A 38 -18.48 -0.32 -8.43
CA LEU A 38 -18.99 0.77 -7.61
C LEU A 38 -18.55 0.56 -6.16
N PHE A 39 -17.96 1.58 -5.55
CA PHE A 39 -17.56 1.60 -4.15
C PHE A 39 -18.64 2.30 -3.32
N ALA A 40 -19.04 1.68 -2.22
CA ALA A 40 -20.08 2.20 -1.32
C ALA A 40 -19.60 2.08 0.13
N ASP A 41 -19.25 3.21 0.75
CA ASP A 41 -18.84 3.27 2.15
C ASP A 41 -20.04 3.58 3.04
N GLU A 42 -20.41 2.62 3.91
CA GLU A 42 -21.54 2.69 4.83
C GLU A 42 -22.84 3.28 4.23
N PRO A 43 -23.31 2.78 3.07
CA PRO A 43 -24.34 3.48 2.27
C PRO A 43 -25.73 3.53 2.92
N THR A 44 -25.92 2.83 4.04
CA THR A 44 -27.18 2.74 4.77
C THR A 44 -27.10 3.22 6.23
N GLY A 45 -25.93 3.65 6.71
CA GLY A 45 -25.70 3.94 8.14
C GLY A 45 -26.58 5.04 8.73
N ALA A 46 -27.03 5.99 7.91
CA ALA A 46 -27.92 7.10 8.32
C ALA A 46 -29.39 6.88 7.93
N LEU A 47 -29.77 5.69 7.47
CA LEU A 47 -31.10 5.40 6.94
C LEU A 47 -31.94 4.57 7.91
N ASN A 48 -33.25 4.80 7.89
CA ASN A 48 -34.19 3.87 8.53
C ASN A 48 -34.25 2.54 7.75
N GLN A 49 -34.88 1.52 8.35
CA GLN A 49 -34.92 0.17 7.79
C GLN A 49 -35.54 0.09 6.39
N GLY A 50 -36.61 0.86 6.13
CA GLY A 50 -37.28 0.90 4.83
C GLY A 50 -36.39 1.52 3.75
N ALA A 51 -35.81 2.68 4.03
CA ALA A 51 -34.90 3.37 3.12
C ALA A 51 -33.61 2.56 2.85
N ALA A 52 -33.04 1.95 3.89
CA ALA A 52 -31.90 1.04 3.75
C ALA A 52 -32.23 -0.14 2.85
N LYS A 53 -33.41 -0.74 2.99
CA LYS A 53 -33.88 -1.82 2.12
C LYS A 53 -33.96 -1.37 0.66
N GLU A 54 -34.56 -0.21 0.38
CA GLU A 54 -34.67 0.32 -0.99
C GLU A 54 -33.30 0.59 -1.64
N VAL A 55 -32.35 1.13 -0.87
CA VAL A 55 -30.97 1.35 -1.32
C VAL A 55 -30.27 0.01 -1.62
N MET A 56 -30.42 -0.98 -0.76
CA MET A 56 -29.84 -2.31 -0.99
C MET A 56 -30.52 -3.04 -2.16
N ASP A 57 -31.83 -2.87 -2.37
CA ASP A 57 -32.53 -3.38 -3.55
C ASP A 57 -32.00 -2.75 -4.84
N ALA A 58 -31.64 -1.45 -4.80
CA ALA A 58 -30.97 -0.81 -5.93
C ALA A 58 -29.58 -1.42 -6.21
N PHE A 59 -28.75 -1.63 -5.18
CA PHE A 59 -27.44 -2.28 -5.37
C PHE A 59 -27.56 -3.70 -5.92
N CYS A 60 -28.51 -4.50 -5.41
CA CYS A 60 -28.76 -5.85 -5.93
C CYS A 60 -29.12 -5.82 -7.42
N ARG A 61 -30.03 -4.92 -7.85
CA ARG A 61 -30.40 -4.79 -9.27
C ARG A 61 -29.23 -4.37 -10.14
N LEU A 62 -28.47 -3.35 -9.73
CA LEU A 62 -27.28 -2.91 -10.47
C LEU A 62 -26.24 -4.03 -10.59
N ASN A 63 -26.14 -4.87 -9.57
CA ASN A 63 -25.28 -6.03 -9.64
C ASN A 63 -25.77 -7.09 -10.62
N GLU A 64 -27.07 -7.39 -10.61
CA GLU A 64 -27.70 -8.29 -11.58
C GLU A 64 -27.51 -7.79 -13.02
N GLU A 65 -27.54 -6.47 -13.22
CA GLU A 65 -27.24 -5.80 -14.49
C GLU A 65 -25.75 -5.83 -14.88
N GLY A 66 -24.87 -6.18 -13.94
CA GLY A 66 -23.46 -6.49 -14.23
C GLY A 66 -22.42 -5.57 -13.59
N THR A 67 -22.80 -4.63 -12.75
CA THR A 67 -21.86 -3.78 -11.99
C THR A 67 -21.39 -4.48 -10.72
N THR A 68 -20.08 -4.56 -10.49
CA THR A 68 -19.53 -5.08 -9.23
C THR A 68 -19.77 -4.07 -8.11
N ILE A 69 -20.23 -4.48 -6.93
CA ILE A 69 -20.48 -3.56 -5.80
C ILE A 69 -19.54 -3.91 -4.65
N LEU A 70 -18.65 -3.00 -4.28
CA LEU A 70 -17.79 -3.13 -3.11
C LEU A 70 -18.35 -2.28 -1.99
N LEU A 71 -18.78 -2.91 -0.90
CA LEU A 71 -19.57 -2.27 0.14
C LEU A 71 -18.91 -2.42 1.51
N VAL A 72 -18.60 -1.30 2.15
CA VAL A 72 -18.12 -1.28 3.53
C VAL A 72 -19.32 -1.15 4.45
N THR A 73 -19.45 -2.04 5.44
CA THR A 73 -20.51 -1.90 6.43
C THR A 73 -20.15 -2.59 7.74
N HIS A 74 -20.73 -2.12 8.84
CA HIS A 74 -20.79 -2.82 10.13
C HIS A 74 -22.17 -3.42 10.44
N ASP A 75 -23.10 -3.46 9.47
CA ASP A 75 -24.41 -4.10 9.64
C ASP A 75 -24.47 -5.51 9.01
N SER A 76 -24.62 -6.53 9.87
CA SER A 76 -24.76 -7.94 9.45
C SER A 76 -25.95 -8.21 8.53
N ARG A 77 -27.02 -7.40 8.60
CA ARG A 77 -28.17 -7.49 7.69
C ARG A 77 -27.80 -7.10 6.28
N VAL A 78 -27.04 -6.01 6.15
CA VAL A 78 -26.53 -5.52 4.87
C VAL A 78 -25.55 -6.54 4.31
N ALA A 79 -24.62 -7.04 5.13
CA ALA A 79 -23.67 -8.08 4.73
C ALA A 79 -24.35 -9.39 4.31
N GLY A 80 -25.43 -9.80 4.97
CA GLY A 80 -26.22 -10.99 4.61
C GLY A 80 -26.94 -10.87 3.26
N ARG A 81 -27.07 -9.65 2.71
CA ARG A 81 -27.58 -9.43 1.35
C ARG A 81 -26.50 -9.56 0.27
N CYS A 82 -25.24 -9.66 0.68
CA CYS A 82 -24.10 -9.79 -0.23
C CYS A 82 -23.77 -11.27 -0.49
N GLY A 83 -23.12 -11.54 -1.63
CA GLY A 83 -22.69 -12.89 -1.98
C GLY A 83 -21.45 -13.36 -1.21
N ARG A 84 -20.51 -12.44 -0.95
CA ARG A 84 -19.25 -12.71 -0.25
C ARG A 84 -18.95 -11.58 0.73
N SER A 85 -18.35 -11.94 1.87
CA SER A 85 -17.96 -11.03 2.94
C SER A 85 -16.52 -11.29 3.32
N CYS A 86 -15.77 -10.23 3.62
CA CYS A 86 -14.39 -10.32 4.12
C CYS A 86 -14.31 -9.62 5.49
N TYR A 87 -13.52 -10.20 6.39
CA TYR A 87 -13.27 -9.61 7.70
C TYR A 87 -11.92 -8.88 7.66
N LEU A 88 -11.95 -7.57 7.93
CA LEU A 88 -10.76 -6.72 7.91
C LEU A 88 -10.40 -6.33 9.35
N LEU A 89 -9.19 -6.65 9.77
CA LEU A 89 -8.64 -6.26 11.07
C LEU A 89 -7.22 -5.71 10.88
N ASP A 90 -6.98 -4.51 11.39
CA ASP A 90 -5.69 -3.81 11.31
C ASP A 90 -5.10 -3.74 9.89
N GLY A 91 -5.97 -3.43 8.91
CA GLY A 91 -5.58 -3.31 7.51
C GLY A 91 -5.36 -4.63 6.76
N GLN A 92 -5.59 -5.77 7.41
CA GLN A 92 -5.43 -7.10 6.82
C GLN A 92 -6.75 -7.86 6.73
N ILE A 93 -6.95 -8.60 5.63
CA ILE A 93 -8.08 -9.54 5.52
C ILE A 93 -7.76 -10.76 6.38
N ARG A 94 -8.54 -10.95 7.44
CA ARG A 94 -8.38 -12.05 8.42
C ARG A 94 -9.35 -13.20 8.19
N GLY A 95 -10.36 -13.02 7.34
CA GLY A 95 -11.32 -14.08 7.03
C GLY A 95 -12.18 -13.74 5.83
N GLU A 96 -12.73 -14.76 5.21
CA GLU A 96 -13.72 -14.63 4.13
C GLU A 96 -14.88 -15.60 4.36
N TYR A 97 -16.07 -15.19 3.92
CA TYR A 97 -17.28 -15.99 4.01
C TYR A 97 -18.15 -15.80 2.78
N THR A 98 -18.71 -16.90 2.27
CA THR A 98 -19.69 -16.88 1.20
C THR A 98 -21.05 -17.21 1.77
N VAL A 99 -21.99 -16.27 1.69
CA VAL A 99 -23.35 -16.45 2.19
C VAL A 99 -24.04 -17.52 1.34
N LYS A 100 -24.48 -18.60 1.99
CA LYS A 100 -25.17 -19.70 1.29
C LYS A 100 -26.59 -19.27 0.94
N LYS A 101 -27.08 -19.74 -0.22
CA LYS A 101 -28.48 -19.54 -0.62
C LYS A 101 -29.41 -20.22 0.39
N GLY A 102 -30.46 -19.53 0.85
CA GLY A 102 -31.41 -20.07 1.81
C GLY A 102 -32.05 -18.98 2.67
N ARG A 103 -32.86 -19.41 3.65
CA ARG A 103 -33.38 -18.55 4.72
C ARG A 103 -32.26 -18.29 5.75
N ARG A 104 -32.39 -17.22 6.57
CA ARG A 104 -31.45 -16.85 7.66
C ARG A 104 -30.05 -16.38 7.21
N LYS A 105 -29.95 -15.60 6.14
CA LYS A 105 -28.66 -15.08 5.63
C LYS A 105 -27.94 -14.14 6.61
N GLU A 106 -28.68 -13.30 7.32
CA GLU A 106 -28.13 -12.43 8.36
C GLU A 106 -27.47 -13.25 9.48
N GLU A 107 -28.15 -14.32 9.91
CA GLU A 107 -27.69 -15.17 11.00
C GLU A 107 -26.43 -15.94 10.63
N GLN A 108 -26.34 -16.44 9.39
CA GLN A 108 -25.10 -17.03 8.86
C GLN A 108 -23.89 -16.08 8.99
N VAL A 109 -24.08 -14.79 8.70
CA VAL A 109 -23.03 -13.78 8.83
C VAL A 109 -22.75 -13.47 10.30
N LYS A 110 -23.77 -13.36 11.14
CA LYS A 110 -23.60 -13.16 12.59
C LYS A 110 -22.83 -14.31 13.24
N ASP A 111 -23.16 -15.55 12.93
CA ASP A 111 -22.49 -16.74 13.44
C ASP A 111 -21.02 -16.75 13.02
N TRP A 112 -20.74 -16.45 11.75
CA TRP A 112 -19.38 -16.33 11.26
C TRP A 112 -18.59 -15.22 11.96
N LEU A 113 -19.21 -14.06 12.19
CA LEU A 113 -18.60 -12.93 12.88
C LEU A 113 -18.42 -13.17 14.39
N SER A 114 -19.26 -14.01 15.01
CA SER A 114 -19.18 -14.30 16.45
C SER A 114 -17.86 -14.94 16.87
N GLY A 115 -17.19 -15.62 15.94
CA GLY A 115 -15.85 -16.17 16.13
C GLY A 115 -14.71 -15.16 15.94
N MET A 116 -14.99 -13.87 15.69
CA MET A 116 -14.01 -12.85 15.33
C MET A 116 -14.04 -11.67 16.30
N ALA A 117 -12.88 -11.29 16.84
CA ALA A 117 -12.76 -10.14 17.74
C ALA A 117 -12.67 -8.82 16.94
N GLY A 118 -13.73 -8.02 16.93
CA GLY A 118 -13.76 -6.66 16.33
C GLY A 118 -15.05 -6.34 15.56
N ARG A 119 -15.39 -5.05 15.41
CA ARG A 119 -16.70 -4.57 14.87
C ARG A 119 -16.66 -4.02 13.44
N ARG A 120 -15.51 -4.01 12.76
CA ARG A 120 -15.39 -3.46 11.39
C ARG A 120 -15.21 -4.60 10.40
N PHE A 121 -16.08 -4.65 9.40
CA PHE A 121 -16.03 -5.67 8.35
C PHE A 121 -16.16 -5.04 6.96
N LEU A 122 -15.65 -5.74 5.95
CA LEU A 122 -15.57 -5.26 4.59
C LEU A 122 -16.28 -6.26 3.68
N THR A 123 -17.44 -5.90 3.14
CA THR A 123 -18.26 -6.85 2.39
C THR A 123 -18.08 -6.66 0.88
N PHE A 124 -17.77 -7.73 0.14
CA PHE A 124 -17.48 -7.64 -1.30
C PHE A 124 -18.56 -8.35 -2.12
N TYR A 125 -19.28 -7.62 -2.97
CA TYR A 125 -20.20 -8.23 -3.93
C TYR A 125 -19.52 -8.40 -5.29
N PHE A 126 -19.27 -9.64 -5.69
CA PHE A 126 -18.76 -9.97 -7.03
C PHE A 126 -19.87 -10.43 -7.97
N ARG A 127 -19.90 -9.89 -9.20
CA ARG A 127 -20.81 -10.31 -10.27
C ARG A 127 -20.58 -11.79 -10.64
N LYS A 128 -21.67 -12.53 -10.90
CA LYS A 128 -21.61 -13.81 -11.63
C LYS A 128 -21.16 -13.54 -13.08
N GLY A 129 -19.92 -13.92 -13.42
CA GLY A 129 -19.45 -14.00 -14.80
C GLY A 129 -18.52 -12.89 -15.33
N ILE A 130 -18.11 -11.89 -14.54
CA ILE A 130 -16.98 -10.99 -14.93
C ILE A 130 -15.69 -11.29 -14.18
N LEU A 131 -15.76 -12.09 -13.11
CA LEU A 131 -14.58 -12.59 -12.45
C LEU A 131 -14.68 -14.10 -12.45
N ASN A 132 -14.20 -14.73 -13.53
CA ASN A 132 -13.45 -15.96 -13.31
C ASN A 132 -12.49 -15.65 -12.14
N ASP A 133 -12.39 -16.52 -11.14
CA ASP A 133 -11.46 -16.37 -10.02
C ASP A 133 -10.03 -16.01 -10.50
N ASN A 134 -9.71 -16.34 -11.76
CA ASN A 134 -8.49 -15.98 -12.47
C ASN A 134 -8.35 -14.50 -12.93
N TYR A 135 -9.41 -13.73 -13.17
CA TYR A 135 -9.31 -12.36 -13.75
C TYR A 135 -9.08 -11.26 -12.69
N PHE A 136 -9.74 -11.33 -11.52
CA PHE A 136 -9.41 -10.44 -10.39
C PHE A 136 -8.00 -10.73 -9.87
N CYS A 137 -7.67 -12.03 -9.78
CA CYS A 137 -6.36 -12.48 -9.34
C CYS A 137 -5.26 -12.14 -10.37
N ARG A 138 -5.52 -12.15 -11.69
CA ARG A 138 -4.52 -11.77 -12.71
C ARG A 138 -4.28 -10.26 -12.83
N LYS A 139 -5.31 -9.41 -12.75
CA LYS A 139 -5.12 -7.95 -12.86
C LYS A 139 -4.60 -7.31 -11.56
N MET A 140 -4.87 -7.92 -10.41
CA MET A 140 -4.20 -7.62 -9.12
C MET A 140 -2.86 -8.37 -8.95
N ARG A 141 -2.41 -9.15 -9.94
CA ARG A 141 -1.07 -9.75 -9.99
C ARG A 141 -0.09 -8.94 -10.84
N LYS A 142 -0.33 -7.64 -11.01
CA LYS A 142 0.84 -6.77 -11.20
C LYS A 142 1.60 -6.86 -9.89
N GLY A 143 2.79 -7.47 -9.93
CA GLY A 143 3.61 -7.57 -8.75
C GLY A 143 3.74 -6.20 -8.10
N LEU A 144 3.64 -6.16 -6.77
CA LEU A 144 3.89 -4.92 -6.04
C LEU A 144 5.37 -4.57 -6.19
N ARG A 145 5.70 -3.29 -6.06
CA ARG A 145 7.08 -2.84 -6.01
C ARG A 145 7.44 -2.50 -4.58
N TYR A 146 8.47 -3.16 -4.09
CA TYR A 146 9.05 -2.93 -2.78
C TYR A 146 10.44 -2.29 -2.91
N TYR A 147 10.84 -1.60 -1.86
CA TYR A 147 12.13 -0.96 -1.72
C TYR A 147 12.72 -1.34 -0.37
N ILE A 148 14.04 -1.48 -0.31
CA ILE A 148 14.78 -1.75 0.93
C ILE A 148 16.23 -1.34 0.71
N ALA A 149 16.90 -0.87 1.75
CA ALA A 149 18.30 -0.47 1.70
C ALA A 149 19.14 -1.12 2.79
N ASP A 150 20.42 -1.30 2.50
CA ASP A 150 21.44 -1.76 3.44
C ASP A 150 21.15 -3.08 4.18
N PRO A 151 20.62 -4.14 3.53
CA PRO A 151 20.41 -5.41 4.21
C PRO A 151 21.69 -5.96 4.85
N HIS A 152 22.85 -5.81 4.20
CA HIS A 152 24.14 -6.29 4.70
C HIS A 152 24.10 -7.77 5.14
N PHE A 153 23.51 -8.64 4.32
CA PHE A 153 23.54 -10.09 4.60
C PHE A 153 24.99 -10.57 4.75
N TYR A 154 25.22 -11.49 5.68
CA TYR A 154 26.54 -12.03 6.01
C TYR A 154 27.56 -11.00 6.52
N HIS A 155 27.10 -9.88 7.09
CA HIS A 155 27.98 -8.90 7.74
C HIS A 155 27.91 -8.98 9.26
N ALA A 156 28.74 -9.83 9.89
CA ALA A 156 28.72 -10.02 11.35
C ALA A 156 28.92 -8.72 12.15
N ALA A 157 29.71 -7.77 11.63
CA ALA A 157 29.94 -6.49 12.28
C ALA A 157 28.66 -5.65 12.48
N MET A 158 27.62 -5.87 11.65
CA MET A 158 26.30 -5.22 11.81
C MET A 158 25.56 -5.66 13.08
N ASN A 159 25.99 -6.73 13.72
CA ASN A 159 25.34 -7.23 14.91
C ASN A 159 25.94 -6.63 16.18
N ASP A 160 27.27 -6.49 16.21
CA ASP A 160 28.00 -6.24 17.46
C ASP A 160 28.80 -4.92 17.46
N GLN A 161 29.06 -4.33 16.29
CA GLN A 161 29.97 -3.18 16.15
C GLN A 161 29.33 -1.99 15.44
N MET A 162 28.53 -2.26 14.41
CA MET A 162 27.78 -1.29 13.63
C MET A 162 26.30 -1.64 13.76
N ASP A 163 25.40 -0.65 13.79
CA ASP A 163 23.97 -0.79 14.09
C ASP A 163 23.60 -1.39 15.46
N CYS A 164 24.35 -2.37 15.96
CA CYS A 164 23.98 -3.18 17.12
C CYS A 164 22.60 -3.81 16.92
N ARG A 165 22.47 -4.66 15.90
CA ARG A 165 21.17 -5.24 15.48
C ARG A 165 20.56 -6.18 16.53
N GLY A 166 21.37 -6.76 17.42
CA GLY A 166 20.90 -7.45 18.63
C GLY A 166 20.49 -8.91 18.44
N PHE A 167 20.95 -9.57 17.38
CA PHE A 167 20.80 -11.01 17.19
C PHE A 167 21.89 -11.78 17.97
N GLY A 168 21.70 -13.07 18.23
CA GLY A 168 22.72 -13.89 18.90
C GLY A 168 23.87 -14.33 17.99
N SER A 169 23.67 -14.30 16.66
CA SER A 169 24.67 -14.64 15.66
C SER A 169 24.36 -14.02 14.28
N MET A 170 25.35 -14.02 13.39
CA MET A 170 25.17 -13.61 11.99
C MET A 170 24.18 -14.53 11.26
N GLU A 171 24.22 -15.83 11.53
CA GLU A 171 23.34 -16.83 10.95
C GLU A 171 21.88 -16.58 11.36
N GLU A 172 21.64 -16.29 12.65
CA GLU A 172 20.32 -15.94 13.17
C GLU A 172 19.79 -14.65 12.52
N MET A 173 20.62 -13.61 12.44
CA MET A 173 20.28 -12.36 11.76
C MET A 173 19.87 -12.62 10.30
N ASN A 174 20.71 -13.33 9.54
CA ASN A 174 20.44 -13.64 8.14
C ASN A 174 19.14 -14.45 7.98
N ALA A 175 18.92 -15.46 8.82
CA ALA A 175 17.71 -16.28 8.80
C ALA A 175 16.45 -15.46 9.10
N TYR A 176 16.50 -14.59 10.11
CA TYR A 176 15.40 -13.70 10.45
C TYR A 176 15.08 -12.74 9.31
N MET A 177 16.09 -12.04 8.78
CA MET A 177 15.92 -11.10 7.67
C MET A 177 15.37 -11.78 6.41
N LEU A 178 15.89 -12.95 6.07
CA LEU A 178 15.39 -13.74 4.94
C LEU A 178 13.92 -14.17 5.17
N ASN A 179 13.55 -14.51 6.39
CA ASN A 179 12.17 -14.84 6.74
C ASN A 179 11.25 -13.62 6.57
N ARG A 180 11.61 -12.45 7.12
CA ARG A 180 10.85 -11.20 6.98
C ARG A 180 10.67 -10.82 5.51
N TRP A 181 11.75 -10.87 4.72
CA TRP A 181 11.69 -10.67 3.28
C TRP A 181 10.70 -11.61 2.60
N ASN A 182 10.87 -12.93 2.80
CA ASN A 182 10.11 -13.94 2.07
C ASN A 182 8.67 -14.13 2.60
N HIS A 183 8.37 -13.63 3.79
CA HIS A 183 7.01 -13.50 4.30
C HIS A 183 6.25 -12.40 3.56
N LYS A 184 6.92 -11.28 3.28
CA LYS A 184 6.35 -10.09 2.64
C LYS A 184 6.26 -10.20 1.12
N VAL A 185 7.32 -10.65 0.47
CA VAL A 185 7.51 -10.57 -0.99
C VAL A 185 7.07 -11.87 -1.68
N ARG A 186 6.36 -11.76 -2.80
CA ARG A 186 6.02 -12.88 -3.69
C ARG A 186 6.94 -12.93 -4.91
N ASN A 187 7.03 -14.08 -5.57
CA ASN A 187 7.95 -14.27 -6.70
C ASN A 187 7.71 -13.33 -7.90
N ASN A 188 6.48 -12.84 -8.09
CA ASN A 188 6.13 -11.94 -9.19
C ASN A 188 6.26 -10.44 -8.83
N ASP A 189 6.54 -10.11 -7.57
CA ASP A 189 6.75 -8.75 -7.09
C ASP A 189 8.11 -8.21 -7.56
N ASP A 190 8.25 -6.89 -7.67
CA ASP A 190 9.52 -6.21 -7.92
C ASP A 190 10.12 -5.80 -6.57
N VAL A 191 11.42 -6.03 -6.37
CA VAL A 191 12.14 -5.47 -5.22
C VAL A 191 13.36 -4.70 -5.68
N VAL A 192 13.38 -3.41 -5.40
CA VAL A 192 14.52 -2.53 -5.62
C VAL A 192 15.35 -2.46 -4.34
N ILE A 193 16.55 -3.00 -4.39
CA ILE A 193 17.53 -2.91 -3.32
C ILE A 193 18.36 -1.65 -3.54
N LEU A 194 18.42 -0.79 -2.53
CA LEU A 194 19.13 0.49 -2.55
C LEU A 194 20.51 0.34 -1.91
N GLY A 195 21.32 -0.51 -2.53
CA GLY A 195 22.71 -0.78 -2.16
C GLY A 195 22.91 -1.71 -0.97
N ASP A 196 24.15 -2.17 -0.88
CA ASP A 196 24.75 -2.93 0.23
C ASP A 196 23.95 -4.20 0.59
N LEU A 197 23.75 -5.06 -0.43
CA LEU A 197 22.96 -6.28 -0.29
C LEU A 197 23.65 -7.34 0.58
N SER A 198 24.90 -7.67 0.25
CA SER A 198 25.61 -8.83 0.80
C SER A 198 27.09 -8.55 0.98
N PHE A 199 27.61 -8.90 2.15
CA PHE A 199 29.05 -8.93 2.49
C PHE A 199 29.65 -10.33 2.40
N GLY A 200 28.83 -11.32 2.03
CA GLY A 200 29.28 -12.70 1.90
C GLY A 200 30.18 -12.90 0.68
N ASN A 201 30.85 -14.04 0.64
CA ASN A 201 31.59 -14.45 -0.55
C ASN A 201 30.63 -14.76 -1.73
N ALA A 202 31.18 -15.10 -2.90
CA ALA A 202 30.36 -15.35 -4.09
C ALA A 202 29.38 -16.53 -3.93
N GLU A 203 29.76 -17.59 -3.21
CA GLU A 203 28.91 -18.75 -2.97
C GLU A 203 27.73 -18.40 -2.05
N GLN A 204 28.02 -17.75 -0.92
CA GLN A 204 27.01 -17.27 0.02
C GLN A 204 26.04 -16.28 -0.66
N THR A 205 26.57 -15.35 -1.46
CA THR A 205 25.75 -14.38 -2.19
C THR A 205 24.85 -15.08 -3.22
N ASN A 206 25.34 -16.09 -3.93
CA ASN A 206 24.52 -16.86 -4.86
C ASN A 206 23.41 -17.65 -4.17
N ASP A 207 23.71 -18.29 -3.04
CA ASP A 207 22.74 -19.01 -2.22
C ASP A 207 21.62 -18.08 -1.71
N LEU A 208 22.00 -16.89 -1.22
CA LEU A 208 21.05 -15.84 -0.85
C LEU A 208 20.16 -15.42 -2.04
N LEU A 209 20.77 -15.09 -3.17
CA LEU A 209 20.07 -14.65 -4.39
C LEU A 209 19.05 -15.69 -4.88
N ALA A 210 19.36 -16.99 -4.73
CA ALA A 210 18.45 -18.08 -5.05
C ALA A 210 17.25 -18.17 -4.09
N LYS A 211 17.44 -17.82 -2.81
CA LYS A 211 16.41 -17.89 -1.77
C LYS A 211 15.51 -16.67 -1.69
N LEU A 212 15.97 -15.50 -2.10
CA LEU A 212 15.17 -14.26 -2.07
C LEU A 212 13.99 -14.36 -3.05
N LYS A 213 12.78 -14.07 -2.58
CA LYS A 213 11.60 -13.93 -3.45
C LYS A 213 11.60 -12.58 -4.16
N GLY A 214 10.99 -12.55 -5.35
CA GLY A 214 10.76 -11.34 -6.15
C GLY A 214 11.73 -11.18 -7.32
N ARG A 215 11.36 -10.34 -8.29
CA ARG A 215 12.25 -9.86 -9.36
C ARG A 215 13.13 -8.77 -8.78
N LEU A 216 14.43 -9.04 -8.75
CA LEU A 216 15.37 -8.18 -8.04
C LEU A 216 15.93 -7.12 -8.97
N TYR A 217 16.09 -5.93 -8.42
CA TYR A 217 16.69 -4.76 -9.04
C TYR A 217 17.66 -4.18 -8.03
N LEU A 218 18.82 -3.69 -8.47
CA LEU A 218 19.82 -3.16 -7.55
C LEU A 218 20.30 -1.78 -7.99
N ILE A 219 20.22 -0.85 -7.06
CA ILE A 219 21.04 0.35 -7.09
C ILE A 219 22.34 0.03 -6.36
N GLU A 220 23.49 0.22 -7.00
CA GLU A 220 24.80 -0.14 -6.46
C GLU A 220 25.18 0.74 -5.26
N GLY A 221 25.49 0.09 -4.13
CA GLY A 221 26.11 0.70 -2.95
C GLY A 221 27.62 0.51 -2.91
N ASN A 222 28.30 1.13 -1.95
CA ASN A 222 29.76 1.03 -1.82
C ASN A 222 30.23 -0.38 -1.46
N HIS A 223 29.39 -1.23 -0.88
CA HIS A 223 29.76 -2.58 -0.47
C HIS A 223 29.34 -3.67 -1.45
N ASP A 224 28.71 -3.32 -2.57
CA ASP A 224 28.27 -4.28 -3.59
C ASP A 224 29.40 -4.74 -4.54
N GLY A 225 30.67 -4.45 -4.23
CA GLY A 225 31.82 -4.77 -5.07
C GLY A 225 31.95 -6.26 -5.44
N ILE A 226 31.46 -7.16 -4.58
CA ILE A 226 31.43 -8.61 -4.84
C ILE A 226 30.65 -8.96 -6.11
N LEU A 227 29.67 -8.15 -6.50
CA LEU A 227 28.87 -8.38 -7.70
C LEU A 227 29.68 -8.21 -8.99
N SER A 228 30.83 -7.54 -8.96
CA SER A 228 31.75 -7.47 -10.10
C SER A 228 32.45 -8.81 -10.38
N SER A 229 32.42 -9.75 -9.44
CA SER A 229 32.95 -11.10 -9.63
C SER A 229 32.11 -11.89 -10.63
N ARG A 230 32.78 -12.53 -11.60
CA ARG A 230 32.15 -13.46 -12.57
C ARG A 230 31.52 -14.69 -11.91
N LYS A 231 31.86 -14.97 -10.64
CA LYS A 231 31.30 -16.09 -9.88
C LYS A 231 29.91 -15.81 -9.33
N VAL A 232 29.46 -14.55 -9.29
CA VAL A 232 28.13 -14.19 -8.81
C VAL A 232 27.12 -14.24 -9.95
N ASN A 233 25.97 -14.88 -9.72
CA ASN A 233 24.87 -14.96 -10.67
C ASN A 233 24.11 -13.63 -10.78
N ARG A 234 24.67 -12.69 -11.55
CA ARG A 234 24.06 -11.38 -11.81
C ARG A 234 22.75 -11.47 -12.60
N GLU A 235 22.47 -12.58 -13.30
CA GLU A 235 21.23 -12.77 -14.06
C GLU A 235 19.98 -12.82 -13.16
N ARG A 236 20.17 -13.02 -11.86
CA ARG A 236 19.10 -12.90 -10.87
C ARG A 236 18.51 -11.49 -10.80
N PHE A 237 19.29 -10.48 -11.16
CA PHE A 237 18.87 -9.09 -11.24
C PHE A 237 18.36 -8.75 -12.63
N GLN A 238 17.22 -8.07 -12.69
CA GLN A 238 16.70 -7.51 -13.94
C GLN A 238 17.57 -6.34 -14.42
N TRP A 239 18.11 -5.56 -13.49
CA TRP A 239 19.17 -4.60 -13.74
C TRP A 239 19.95 -4.29 -12.47
N ILE A 240 21.17 -3.82 -12.68
CA ILE A 240 22.07 -3.28 -11.67
C ILE A 240 22.55 -1.93 -12.21
N LYS A 241 22.34 -0.84 -11.45
CA LYS A 241 22.64 0.52 -11.89
C LYS A 241 23.16 1.36 -10.72
N PRO A 242 23.96 2.41 -10.95
CA PRO A 242 24.32 3.36 -9.89
C PRO A 242 23.15 4.31 -9.53
N TYR A 243 22.17 4.44 -10.42
CA TYR A 243 21.08 5.40 -10.35
C TYR A 243 19.91 4.99 -11.26
N GLU A 244 18.67 5.25 -10.83
CA GLU A 244 17.46 5.07 -11.67
C GLU A 244 16.34 6.04 -11.30
N GLU A 245 15.50 6.38 -12.29
CA GLU A 245 14.24 7.07 -12.07
C GLU A 245 13.09 6.24 -12.58
N LEU A 246 12.06 6.03 -11.76
CA LEU A 246 10.89 5.27 -12.17
C LEU A 246 9.58 5.97 -11.82
N SER A 247 8.50 5.46 -12.40
CA SER A 247 7.14 5.83 -12.02
C SER A 247 6.54 4.76 -11.13
N ASP A 248 6.04 5.17 -9.97
CA ASP A 248 5.30 4.33 -9.02
C ASP A 248 3.96 5.00 -8.68
N GLN A 249 2.86 4.40 -9.16
CA GLN A 249 1.50 4.93 -9.00
C GLN A 249 1.38 6.43 -9.36
N LYS A 250 1.91 6.83 -10.53
CA LYS A 250 1.94 8.23 -11.03
C LYS A 250 2.85 9.19 -10.25
N ARG A 251 3.57 8.70 -9.23
CA ARG A 251 4.64 9.44 -8.55
C ARG A 251 5.96 9.11 -9.19
N LYS A 252 6.85 10.09 -9.25
CA LYS A 252 8.22 9.89 -9.68
C LYS A 252 9.05 9.45 -8.48
N VAL A 253 9.82 8.39 -8.64
CA VAL A 253 10.73 7.88 -7.61
C VAL A 253 12.15 7.95 -8.14
N ILE A 254 12.99 8.69 -7.43
CA ILE A 254 14.42 8.79 -7.66
C ILE A 254 15.08 7.76 -6.76
N LEU A 255 15.95 6.92 -7.35
CA LEU A 255 16.61 5.83 -6.66
C LEU A 255 18.13 6.04 -6.76
N CYS A 256 18.76 6.24 -5.61
CA CYS A 256 20.20 6.30 -5.46
C CYS A 256 20.55 5.76 -4.08
N HIS A 257 21.62 4.99 -3.94
CA HIS A 257 22.06 4.52 -2.63
C HIS A 257 22.41 5.70 -1.71
N TYR A 258 23.05 6.73 -2.27
CA TYR A 258 23.40 7.95 -1.55
C TYR A 258 22.27 8.99 -1.59
N PRO A 259 22.01 9.70 -0.48
CA PRO A 259 21.06 10.81 -0.47
C PRO A 259 21.58 11.97 -1.32
N ILE A 260 20.71 12.54 -2.17
CA ILE A 260 21.00 13.71 -2.98
C ILE A 260 20.00 14.81 -2.59
N MET A 261 20.53 15.83 -1.93
CA MET A 261 19.76 17.00 -1.51
C MET A 261 19.41 17.88 -2.70
N CYS A 262 18.27 18.55 -2.65
CA CYS A 262 17.84 19.53 -3.66
C CYS A 262 17.78 18.96 -5.09
N TYR A 263 17.28 17.73 -5.24
CA TYR A 263 17.39 17.00 -6.48
C TYR A 263 16.07 16.89 -7.25
N LYS A 264 16.15 17.10 -8.57
CA LYS A 264 15.13 16.88 -9.61
C LYS A 264 13.67 16.91 -9.17
N GLY A 265 13.17 18.10 -8.83
CA GLY A 265 11.75 18.35 -8.65
C GLY A 265 11.17 17.81 -7.33
N GLN A 266 12.01 17.55 -6.31
CA GLN A 266 11.57 17.22 -4.95
C GLN A 266 10.55 18.23 -4.36
N TYR A 267 10.56 19.49 -4.83
CA TYR A 267 9.62 20.54 -4.43
C TYR A 267 8.25 20.49 -5.15
N LEU A 268 8.06 19.59 -6.11
CA LEU A 268 6.85 19.56 -6.94
C LEU A 268 5.67 18.92 -6.21
N LEU A 269 4.55 19.65 -6.21
CA LEU A 269 3.25 19.21 -5.71
C LEU A 269 2.26 18.99 -6.87
N ASP A 270 1.25 18.16 -6.63
CA ASP A 270 0.08 18.08 -7.50
C ASP A 270 -0.96 19.17 -7.15
N HIS A 271 -2.07 19.19 -7.89
CA HIS A 271 -3.16 20.15 -7.71
C HIS A 271 -3.90 20.02 -6.36
N GLN A 272 -3.68 18.93 -5.62
CA GLN A 272 -4.22 18.69 -4.28
C GLN A 272 -3.17 18.99 -3.18
N GLY A 273 -1.98 19.46 -3.57
CA GLY A 273 -0.89 19.74 -2.65
C GLY A 273 -0.09 18.50 -2.23
N ASN A 274 -0.27 17.34 -2.89
CA ASN A 274 0.49 16.13 -2.57
C ASN A 274 1.83 16.11 -3.30
N PRO A 275 2.91 15.59 -2.69
CA PRO A 275 4.17 15.45 -3.37
C PRO A 275 4.15 14.52 -4.58
N LYS A 276 4.74 14.97 -5.68
CA LYS A 276 4.86 14.20 -6.93
C LYS A 276 6.14 13.39 -7.04
N VAL A 277 7.16 13.75 -6.27
CA VAL A 277 8.51 13.21 -6.39
C VAL A 277 9.02 12.76 -5.03
N TYR A 278 9.49 11.52 -4.97
CA TYR A 278 10.11 10.91 -3.80
C TYR A 278 11.53 10.50 -4.15
N MET A 279 12.46 10.72 -3.24
CA MET A 279 13.81 10.16 -3.33
C MET A 279 13.95 9.08 -2.29
N LEU A 280 14.24 7.86 -2.72
CA LEU A 280 14.52 6.75 -1.83
C LEU A 280 16.04 6.50 -1.84
N TYR A 281 16.60 6.34 -0.64
CA TYR A 281 18.03 6.14 -0.45
C TYR A 281 18.34 5.17 0.70
N GLY A 282 19.60 4.73 0.77
CA GLY A 282 20.18 3.89 1.81
C GLY A 282 21.38 4.57 2.45
N HIS A 283 22.46 3.83 2.67
CA HIS A 283 23.80 4.27 3.08
C HIS A 283 23.89 4.85 4.49
N VAL A 284 22.89 5.63 4.90
CA VAL A 284 22.85 6.37 6.14
C VAL A 284 22.14 5.52 7.19
N HIS A 285 22.92 4.94 8.09
CA HIS A 285 22.40 4.15 9.20
C HIS A 285 21.94 5.05 10.36
N ASP A 286 21.57 4.50 11.52
CA ASP A 286 21.13 5.30 12.68
C ASP A 286 22.31 6.00 13.39
N THR A 287 22.94 6.94 12.69
CA THR A 287 24.16 7.66 13.10
C THR A 287 23.94 9.18 13.13
N MET A 288 25.01 9.96 13.37
CA MET A 288 24.96 11.42 13.29
C MET A 288 24.56 11.92 11.89
N ASP A 289 24.97 11.23 10.83
CA ASP A 289 24.64 11.60 9.44
C ASP A 289 23.12 11.57 9.22
N GLN A 290 22.43 10.57 9.80
CA GLN A 290 20.97 10.54 9.80
C GLN A 290 20.38 11.77 10.50
N ARG A 291 20.96 12.19 11.63
CA ARG A 291 20.49 13.38 12.36
C ARG A 291 20.74 14.66 11.55
N LEU A 292 21.83 14.75 10.79
CA LEU A 292 22.11 15.90 9.92
C LEU A 292 21.13 15.96 8.75
N LEU A 293 20.86 14.84 8.09
CA LEU A 293 19.85 14.77 7.03
C LEU A 293 18.45 15.13 7.54
N GLU A 294 18.08 14.66 8.73
CA GLU A 294 16.80 15.02 9.34
C GLU A 294 16.68 16.52 9.59
N ARG A 295 17.73 17.18 10.08
CA ARG A 295 17.75 18.64 10.24
C ARG A 295 17.57 19.35 8.90
N PHE A 296 18.30 18.94 7.87
CA PHE A 296 18.15 19.49 6.52
C PHE A 296 16.72 19.35 5.99
N GLN A 297 16.12 18.16 6.16
CA GLN A 297 14.75 17.90 5.72
C GLN A 297 13.74 18.75 6.49
N GLU A 298 13.93 18.93 7.79
CA GLU A 298 13.04 19.73 8.63
C GLU A 298 13.14 21.22 8.28
N GLU A 299 14.35 21.75 8.17
CA GLU A 299 14.60 23.13 7.73
C GLU A 299 13.96 23.40 6.37
N THR A 300 14.11 22.46 5.42
CA THR A 300 13.45 22.54 4.12
C THR A 300 11.92 22.61 4.26
N ARG A 301 11.31 21.75 5.09
CA ARG A 301 9.85 21.71 5.29
C ARG A 301 9.32 22.94 6.03
N GLN A 302 10.11 23.56 6.89
CA GLN A 302 9.74 24.78 7.61
C GLN A 302 9.93 26.04 6.76
N THR A 303 10.75 25.96 5.71
CA THR A 303 10.99 27.09 4.80
C THR A 303 9.71 27.45 4.03
N VAL A 304 9.30 28.71 4.17
CA VAL A 304 8.19 29.30 3.42
C VAL A 304 8.73 29.98 2.17
N THR A 305 8.08 29.74 1.03
CA THR A 305 8.37 30.37 -0.25
C THR A 305 7.07 30.85 -0.88
N LEU A 306 7.16 31.71 -1.89
CA LEU A 306 6.01 32.17 -2.65
C LEU A 306 5.84 31.31 -3.92
N ASP A 307 4.60 30.95 -4.24
CA ASP A 307 4.30 30.37 -5.54
C ASP A 307 4.19 31.43 -6.64
N ARG A 308 3.83 31.00 -7.85
CA ARG A 308 3.71 31.90 -9.02
C ARG A 308 2.58 32.93 -8.88
N GLU A 309 1.64 32.69 -7.97
CA GLU A 309 0.48 33.53 -7.69
C GLU A 309 0.74 34.42 -6.45
N GLY A 310 1.94 34.34 -5.86
CA GLY A 310 2.33 35.11 -4.69
C GLY A 310 1.77 34.54 -3.38
N GLN A 311 1.26 33.31 -3.38
CA GLN A 311 0.77 32.65 -2.16
C GLN A 311 1.91 31.96 -1.42
N GLU A 312 1.89 32.06 -0.09
CA GLU A 312 2.84 31.33 0.75
C GLU A 312 2.63 29.82 0.66
N ARG A 313 3.73 29.09 0.47
CA ARG A 313 3.75 27.63 0.51
C ARG A 313 5.02 27.13 1.19
N LYS A 314 4.92 25.96 1.81
CA LYS A 314 6.07 25.24 2.35
C LYS A 314 6.73 24.38 1.27
N ILE A 315 8.03 24.15 1.39
CA ILE A 315 8.76 23.29 0.45
C ILE A 315 8.63 21.83 0.93
N PRO A 316 8.06 20.92 0.12
CA PRO A 316 8.03 19.51 0.50
C PRO A 316 9.46 18.92 0.40
N CYS A 317 9.82 18.09 1.38
CA CYS A 317 11.08 17.35 1.36
C CYS A 317 10.80 15.85 1.56
N ASN A 318 10.77 15.10 0.45
CA ASN A 318 10.37 13.69 0.42
C ASN A 318 11.57 12.78 0.12
N MET A 319 12.65 12.97 0.87
CA MET A 319 13.78 12.07 0.91
C MET A 319 13.53 11.04 1.99
N ILE A 320 13.36 9.77 1.62
CA ILE A 320 13.05 8.68 2.54
C ILE A 320 14.23 7.71 2.59
N ASN A 321 14.76 7.54 3.80
CA ASN A 321 15.77 6.54 4.08
C ASN A 321 15.10 5.17 4.23
N CYS A 322 15.42 4.25 3.32
CA CYS A 322 14.90 2.89 3.28
C CYS A 322 15.76 1.88 4.06
N PHE A 323 16.61 2.35 4.98
CA PHE A 323 17.44 1.53 5.86
C PHE A 323 16.64 0.41 6.53
N CYS A 324 17.08 -0.84 6.33
CA CYS A 324 16.30 -2.04 6.65
C CYS A 324 15.84 -2.14 8.11
N ARG A 325 16.57 -1.60 9.09
CA ARG A 325 16.12 -1.63 10.50
C ARG A 325 14.85 -0.84 10.74
N TYR A 326 14.60 0.22 9.97
CA TYR A 326 13.41 1.04 10.13
C TYR A 326 12.12 0.31 9.71
N SER A 327 12.23 -0.68 8.83
CA SER A 327 11.13 -1.52 8.39
C SER A 327 11.10 -2.89 9.05
N ASP A 328 11.89 -3.11 10.11
CA ASP A 328 12.07 -4.45 10.72
C ASP A 328 12.44 -5.49 9.64
N TYR A 329 13.37 -5.08 8.78
CA TYR A 329 13.97 -5.85 7.70
C TYR A 329 13.00 -6.34 6.62
N GLU A 330 11.77 -5.82 6.61
CA GLU A 330 10.82 -6.07 5.52
C GLU A 330 11.03 -5.09 4.36
N PRO A 331 11.01 -5.57 3.10
CA PRO A 331 10.81 -4.70 1.96
C PRO A 331 9.43 -4.04 2.01
N LEU A 332 9.38 -2.72 1.89
CA LEU A 332 8.13 -1.95 1.96
C LEU A 332 7.81 -1.31 0.61
N THR A 333 6.53 -1.19 0.30
CA THR A 333 6.06 -0.37 -0.83
C THR A 333 6.36 1.11 -0.58
N LEU A 334 6.28 1.94 -1.63
CA LEU A 334 6.46 3.39 -1.47
C LEU A 334 5.50 3.98 -0.42
N ASP A 335 4.23 3.56 -0.45
CA ASP A 335 3.21 4.02 0.50
C ASP A 335 3.54 3.63 1.95
N GLU A 336 4.01 2.39 2.16
CA GLU A 336 4.45 1.92 3.47
C GLU A 336 5.71 2.66 3.96
N TRP A 337 6.65 2.98 3.06
CA TRP A 337 7.83 3.79 3.40
C TRP A 337 7.46 5.23 3.79
N ILE A 338 6.51 5.86 3.11
CA ILE A 338 5.99 7.19 3.47
C ILE A 338 5.41 7.15 4.90
N LEU A 339 4.59 6.15 5.21
CA LEU A 339 4.01 5.97 6.54
C LEU A 339 5.07 5.66 7.61
N CYS A 340 6.05 4.83 7.28
CA CYS A 340 7.17 4.49 8.16
C CYS A 340 7.99 5.74 8.52
N ASP A 341 8.34 6.54 7.52
CA ASP A 341 9.06 7.81 7.70
C ASP A 341 8.27 8.81 8.55
N GLN A 342 6.98 8.98 8.28
CA GLN A 342 6.10 9.85 9.09
C GLN A 342 6.09 9.44 10.56
N LYS A 343 5.87 8.16 10.86
CA LYS A 343 5.88 7.63 12.23
C LYS A 343 7.22 7.84 12.93
N ARG A 344 8.33 7.67 12.21
CA ARG A 344 9.68 7.90 12.75
C ARG A 344 9.91 9.36 13.11
N ARG A 345 9.37 10.30 12.33
CA ARG A 345 9.43 11.74 12.64
C ARG A 345 8.56 12.09 13.84
N GLU A 346 7.34 11.57 13.93
CA GLU A 346 6.43 11.82 15.05
C GLU A 346 7.00 11.34 16.39
N ARG A 347 7.63 10.16 16.42
CA ARG A 347 8.28 9.61 17.63
C ARG A 347 9.44 10.46 18.17
N LYS A 348 9.99 11.38 17.37
CA LYS A 348 11.09 12.26 17.78
C LYS A 348 10.61 13.57 18.40
N LEU A 349 9.33 13.89 18.26
CA LEU A 349 8.70 15.08 18.83
C LEU A 349 8.14 14.83 20.24
N LEU A 350 8.15 13.57 20.69
CA LEU A 350 7.85 13.10 22.04
C LEU A 350 9.17 12.81 22.77
#